data_AF-A0A9E4EF92-F1
#
_entry.id   AF-A0A9E4EF92-F1
#
_cell.length_a   1.000
_cell.length_b   1.000
_cell.length_c   1.000
_cell.angle_alpha   90.00
_cell.angle_beta   90.00
_cell.angle_gamma   90.00
#
_symmetry.space_group_name_H-M   'P 1'
#
loop_
_entity.id
_entity.type
_entity.pdbx_description
1 polymer ?
#
loop_
_entity_poly.entity_id
_entity_poly.type
_entity_poly.pdbx_seq_one_letter_code
_entity_poly.pdbx_strand_id
1 'polypeptide(L)'
;MEKTFNPEIFKKTFDAYVLKWHILVAILWILAFLPALAYGIAKYLELLKIDITPFLRVWDSWGPLLGNITFGAITSGIVSIGAVSFGLVSIGAVSFGVIAIGSVSCGIIAIGVTSVGVFAFGNYAAVGLIAISTGSTGISPRVGGKASGIIAIGRQTSGLYALSYEREGNGVYMFSPERQDTEAVALFTHYLRKFKSVILT
;
A
#
# COMPACT_ATOMS: atom_id res chain seq x y z
N MET A 1 -6.47 16.50 37.98
CA MET A 1 -5.86 15.19 37.71
C MET A 1 -5.37 15.22 36.27
N GLU A 2 -4.06 15.37 36.09
CA GLU A 2 -3.38 15.47 34.79
C GLU A 2 -3.75 14.29 33.89
N LYS A 3 -4.27 14.57 32.70
CA LYS A 3 -4.57 13.57 31.67
C LYS A 3 -3.39 13.50 30.71
N THR A 4 -2.34 12.83 31.16
CA THR A 4 -1.17 12.56 30.34
C THR A 4 -1.53 11.61 29.20
N PHE A 5 -1.39 12.09 27.95
CA PHE A 5 -1.40 11.26 26.75
C PHE A 5 -0.50 10.03 26.99
N ASN A 6 -1.08 8.83 26.91
CA ASN A 6 -0.32 7.61 27.10
C ASN A 6 0.12 7.06 25.73
N PRO A 7 1.37 7.32 25.30
CA PRO A 7 1.86 6.92 23.99
C PRO A 7 1.88 5.39 23.81
N GLU A 8 1.97 4.63 24.90
CA GLU A 8 2.02 3.16 24.83
C GLU A 8 0.67 2.56 24.42
N ILE A 9 -0.43 3.08 24.97
CA ILE A 9 -1.78 2.62 24.63
C ILE A 9 -2.12 2.96 23.18
N PHE A 10 -1.73 4.15 22.73
CA PHE A 10 -1.90 4.58 21.34
C PHE A 10 -1.12 3.67 20.39
N LYS A 11 0.17 3.44 20.66
CA LYS A 11 1.03 2.61 19.84
C LYS A 11 0.50 1.18 19.73
N LYS A 12 0.13 0.56 20.84
CA LYS A 12 -0.41 -0.81 20.87
C LYS A 12 -1.69 -0.96 20.06
N THR A 13 -2.57 0.05 20.10
CA THR A 13 -3.82 0.07 19.34
C THR A 13 -3.57 0.26 17.84
N PHE A 14 -2.63 1.14 17.50
CA PHE A 14 -2.23 1.40 16.11
C PHE A 14 -1.56 0.16 15.49
N ASP A 15 -0.64 -0.47 16.21
CA ASP A 15 0.06 -1.69 15.78
C ASP A 15 -0.91 -2.83 15.48
N ALA A 16 -1.99 -2.98 16.26
CA ALA A 16 -3.03 -3.97 15.99
C ALA A 16 -3.78 -3.69 14.67
N TYR A 17 -4.01 -2.42 14.34
CA TYR A 17 -4.65 -2.02 13.09
C TYR A 17 -3.72 -2.24 11.89
N VAL A 18 -2.45 -1.87 12.05
CA VAL A 18 -1.39 -2.09 11.07
C VAL A 18 -1.21 -3.58 10.81
N LEU A 19 -1.21 -4.43 11.84
CA LEU A 19 -1.10 -5.88 11.70
C LEU A 19 -2.26 -6.48 10.89
N LYS A 20 -3.51 -6.06 11.17
CA LYS A 20 -4.67 -6.49 10.37
C LYS A 20 -4.52 -6.09 8.91
N TRP A 21 -4.01 -4.89 8.66
CA TRP A 21 -3.78 -4.42 7.30
C TRP A 21 -2.66 -5.24 6.61
N HIS A 22 -1.55 -5.51 7.30
CA HIS A 22 -0.49 -6.37 6.76
C HIS A 22 -0.99 -7.78 6.42
N ILE A 23 -1.83 -8.38 7.27
CA ILE A 23 -2.44 -9.69 7.01
C ILE A 23 -3.32 -9.64 5.76
N LEU A 24 -4.18 -8.62 5.64
CA LEU A 24 -5.08 -8.51 4.49
C LEU A 24 -4.29 -8.25 3.19
N VAL A 25 -3.25 -7.41 3.22
CA VAL A 25 -2.31 -7.25 2.09
C VAL A 25 -1.65 -8.59 1.75
N ALA A 26 -1.16 -9.35 2.73
CA ALA A 26 -0.52 -10.64 2.50
C ALA A 26 -1.46 -11.67 1.86
N ILE A 27 -2.72 -11.73 2.30
CA ILE A 27 -3.76 -12.58 1.70
C ILE A 27 -4.01 -12.18 0.25
N LEU A 28 -4.13 -10.88 -0.04
CA LEU A 28 -4.29 -10.37 -1.40
C LEU A 28 -3.11 -10.75 -2.29
N TRP A 29 -1.88 -10.72 -1.76
CA TRP A 29 -0.69 -11.19 -2.49
C TRP A 29 -0.74 -12.67 -2.83
N ILE A 30 -1.12 -13.52 -1.88
CA ILE A 30 -1.24 -14.96 -2.10
C ILE A 30 -2.26 -15.24 -3.21
N LEU A 31 -3.44 -14.58 -3.14
CA LEU A 31 -4.48 -14.71 -4.16
C LEU A 31 -4.03 -14.20 -5.53
N ALA A 32 -3.29 -13.10 -5.59
CA ALA A 32 -2.76 -12.56 -6.83
C ALA A 32 -1.64 -13.42 -7.45
N PHE A 33 -0.86 -14.15 -6.65
CA PHE A 33 0.21 -15.04 -7.12
C PHE A 33 -0.25 -16.44 -7.49
N LEU A 34 -1.39 -16.91 -6.96
CA LEU A 34 -1.92 -18.24 -7.22
C LEU A 34 -2.08 -18.56 -8.73
N PRO A 35 -2.57 -17.63 -9.58
CA PRO A 35 -2.64 -17.85 -11.02
C PRO A 35 -1.28 -18.00 -11.71
N ALA A 36 -0.29 -17.20 -11.29
CA ALA A 36 1.06 -17.29 -11.84
C ALA A 36 1.74 -18.62 -11.47
N LEU A 37 1.53 -19.08 -10.24
CA LEU A 37 2.00 -20.39 -9.78
C LEU A 37 1.34 -21.53 -10.57
N ALA A 38 0.02 -21.45 -10.78
CA ALA A 38 -0.73 -22.44 -11.54
C ALA A 38 -0.23 -22.54 -13.00
N TYR A 39 0.04 -21.40 -13.64
CA TYR A 39 0.67 -21.35 -14.96
C TYR A 39 2.09 -21.94 -14.98
N GLY A 40 2.89 -21.66 -13.94
CA GLY A 40 4.23 -22.24 -13.78
C GLY A 40 4.21 -23.76 -13.64
N ILE A 41 3.28 -24.30 -12.85
CA ILE A 41 3.07 -25.75 -12.71
C ILE A 41 2.62 -26.35 -14.04
N ALA A 42 1.69 -25.71 -14.75
CA ALA A 42 1.24 -26.18 -16.06
C ALA A 42 2.41 -26.30 -17.06
N LYS A 43 3.25 -25.26 -17.15
CA LYS A 43 4.44 -25.27 -18.02
C LYS A 43 5.47 -26.34 -17.60
N TYR A 44 5.62 -26.58 -16.30
CA TYR A 44 6.49 -27.63 -15.79
C TYR A 44 5.98 -29.04 -16.14
N LEU A 45 4.67 -29.27 -16.04
CA LEU A 45 4.02 -30.52 -16.44
C LEU A 45 4.10 -30.75 -17.96
N GLU A 46 4.03 -29.68 -18.76
CA GLU A 46 4.25 -29.73 -20.22
C GLU A 46 5.68 -30.20 -20.56
N LEU A 47 6.70 -29.71 -19.85
CA LEU A 47 8.10 -30.17 -20.00
C LEU A 47 8.26 -31.67 -19.68
N LEU A 48 7.44 -32.19 -18.77
CA LEU A 48 7.40 -33.62 -18.41
C LEU A 48 6.57 -34.46 -19.37
N LYS A 49 6.02 -33.87 -20.45
CA LYS A 49 5.09 -34.52 -21.40
C LYS A 49 3.85 -35.14 -20.74
N ILE A 50 3.39 -34.54 -19.65
CA ILE A 50 2.13 -34.91 -18.99
C ILE A 50 0.99 -34.13 -19.68
N ASP A 51 -0.12 -34.81 -19.97
CA ASP A 51 -1.29 -34.16 -20.58
C ASP A 51 -1.96 -33.20 -19.59
N ILE A 52 -1.78 -31.90 -19.85
CA ILE A 52 -2.35 -30.80 -19.06
C ILE A 52 -3.66 -30.26 -19.66
N THR A 53 -4.15 -30.83 -20.76
CA THR A 53 -5.37 -30.37 -21.45
C THR A 53 -6.59 -30.28 -20.52
N PRO A 54 -6.81 -31.21 -19.57
CA PRO A 54 -7.91 -31.10 -18.60
C PRO A 54 -7.80 -29.87 -17.69
N PHE A 55 -6.58 -29.55 -17.24
CA PHE A 55 -6.32 -28.38 -16.38
C PHE A 55 -6.53 -27.08 -17.16
N LEU A 56 -6.01 -26.97 -18.39
CA LEU A 56 -6.18 -25.80 -19.24
C LEU A 56 -7.67 -25.52 -19.54
N ARG A 57 -8.47 -26.56 -19.80
CA ARG A 57 -9.93 -26.39 -20.00
C ARG A 57 -10.65 -25.83 -18.77
N VAL A 58 -10.29 -26.31 -17.58
CA VAL A 58 -10.86 -25.78 -16.34
C VAL A 58 -10.41 -24.32 -16.14
N TRP A 59 -9.15 -24.01 -16.44
CA TRP A 59 -8.58 -22.67 -16.34
C TRP A 59 -9.22 -21.67 -17.32
N ASP A 60 -9.35 -22.04 -18.59
CA ASP A 60 -9.92 -21.22 -19.65
C ASP A 60 -11.43 -21.00 -19.48
N SER A 61 -12.12 -21.92 -18.79
CA SER A 61 -13.55 -21.77 -18.41
C SER A 61 -13.80 -20.55 -17.51
N TRP A 62 -12.79 -20.07 -16.77
CA TRP A 62 -12.89 -18.84 -15.98
C TRP A 62 -12.83 -17.57 -16.83
N GLY A 63 -12.26 -17.63 -18.04
CA GLY A 63 -12.07 -16.47 -18.92
C GLY A 63 -13.37 -15.70 -19.24
N PRO A 64 -14.46 -16.37 -19.68
CA PRO A 64 -15.73 -15.71 -19.95
C PRO A 64 -16.41 -15.11 -18.71
N LEU A 65 -16.16 -15.68 -17.51
CA LEU A 65 -16.72 -15.23 -16.23
C LEU A 65 -16.02 -13.98 -15.68
N LEU A 66 -14.80 -13.72 -16.13
CA LEU A 66 -13.94 -12.65 -15.63
C LEU A 66 -13.91 -11.42 -16.56
N GLY A 67 -14.51 -11.48 -17.76
CA GLY A 67 -14.54 -10.33 -18.68
C GLY A 67 -13.13 -9.88 -19.09
N ASN A 68 -12.93 -8.58 -19.38
CA ASN A 68 -11.65 -7.97 -19.83
C ASN A 68 -10.50 -8.01 -18.79
N ILE A 69 -10.47 -9.04 -17.93
CA ILE A 69 -9.42 -9.37 -16.97
C ILE A 69 -8.38 -10.25 -17.67
N THR A 70 -7.14 -9.78 -17.74
CA THR A 70 -6.01 -10.54 -18.30
C THR A 70 -5.12 -11.10 -17.19
N PHE A 71 -4.74 -12.38 -17.28
CA PHE A 71 -3.80 -13.06 -16.37
C PHE A 71 -2.51 -13.46 -17.07
N GLY A 72 -1.37 -13.37 -16.38
CA GLY A 72 -0.07 -13.76 -16.93
C GLY A 72 1.13 -13.13 -16.22
N ALA A 73 2.33 -13.49 -16.64
CA ALA A 73 3.55 -12.88 -16.09
C ALA A 73 3.65 -11.38 -16.44
N ILE A 74 3.28 -11.04 -17.68
CA ILE A 74 3.18 -9.67 -18.19
C ILE A 74 1.79 -9.54 -18.81
N THR A 75 0.99 -8.58 -18.35
CA THR A 75 -0.40 -8.44 -18.79
C THR A 75 -0.76 -6.98 -19.11
N SER A 76 -1.63 -6.81 -20.09
CA SER A 76 -2.19 -5.50 -20.46
C SER A 76 -3.68 -5.62 -20.74
N GLY A 77 -4.50 -4.78 -20.12
CA GLY A 77 -5.96 -4.84 -20.22
C GLY A 77 -6.66 -3.75 -19.42
N ILE A 78 -7.99 -3.77 -19.36
CA ILE A 78 -8.73 -2.84 -18.47
C ILE A 78 -8.48 -3.24 -17.02
N VAL A 79 -8.52 -4.54 -16.74
CA VAL A 79 -8.11 -5.12 -15.46
C VAL A 79 -6.99 -6.13 -15.74
N SER A 80 -5.86 -5.98 -15.07
CA SER A 80 -4.67 -6.79 -15.35
C SER A 80 -4.09 -7.35 -14.05
N ILE A 81 -3.95 -8.68 -13.99
CA ILE A 81 -3.46 -9.40 -12.82
C ILE A 81 -2.25 -10.24 -13.25
N GLY A 82 -1.08 -9.91 -12.71
CA GLY A 82 0.17 -10.53 -13.17
C GLY A 82 1.39 -10.12 -12.36
N ALA A 83 2.58 -10.61 -12.73
CA ALA A 83 3.80 -10.12 -12.10
C ALA A 83 4.10 -8.67 -12.51
N VAL A 84 3.88 -8.35 -13.79
CA VAL A 84 3.89 -7.00 -14.33
C VAL A 84 2.55 -6.73 -15.00
N SER A 85 1.83 -5.70 -14.55
CA SER A 85 0.45 -5.42 -14.96
C SER A 85 0.29 -3.98 -15.43
N PHE A 86 -0.31 -3.79 -16.62
CA PHE A 86 -0.64 -2.50 -17.21
C PHE A 86 -2.14 -2.39 -17.50
N GLY A 87 -2.82 -1.39 -16.95
CA GLY A 87 -4.27 -1.28 -17.15
C GLY A 87 -4.94 -0.16 -16.39
N LEU A 88 -6.27 -0.09 -16.44
CA LEU A 88 -7.03 0.85 -15.61
C LEU A 88 -6.94 0.41 -14.14
N VAL A 89 -7.12 -0.88 -13.89
CA VAL A 89 -6.91 -1.54 -12.60
C VAL A 89 -5.82 -2.59 -12.76
N SER A 90 -4.69 -2.40 -12.10
CA SER A 90 -3.51 -3.27 -12.20
C SER A 90 -3.16 -3.85 -10.85
N ILE A 91 -3.09 -5.18 -10.77
CA ILE A 91 -2.70 -5.94 -9.57
C ILE A 91 -1.48 -6.79 -9.93
N GLY A 92 -0.40 -6.68 -9.15
CA GLY A 92 0.83 -7.38 -9.47
C GLY A 92 2.07 -6.97 -8.69
N ALA A 93 3.19 -7.66 -8.89
CA ALA A 93 4.47 -7.27 -8.26
C ALA A 93 4.85 -5.83 -8.67
N VAL A 94 4.69 -5.53 -9.95
CA VAL A 94 4.86 -4.20 -10.54
C VAL A 94 3.56 -3.83 -11.26
N SER A 95 2.91 -2.74 -10.83
CA SER A 95 1.59 -2.35 -11.32
C SER A 95 1.58 -0.91 -11.82
N PHE A 96 1.11 -0.70 -13.05
CA PHE A 96 0.91 0.62 -13.65
C PHE A 96 -0.56 0.79 -14.04
N GLY A 97 -1.21 1.85 -13.57
CA GLY A 97 -2.61 2.10 -13.94
C GLY A 97 -3.26 3.29 -13.28
N VAL A 98 -4.58 3.44 -13.41
CA VAL A 98 -5.33 4.43 -12.63
C VAL A 98 -5.41 3.99 -11.17
N ILE A 99 -5.72 2.70 -10.96
CA ILE A 99 -5.66 2.02 -9.68
C ILE A 99 -4.56 0.95 -9.78
N ALA A 100 -3.46 1.15 -9.07
CA ALA A 100 -2.32 0.25 -9.07
C ALA A 100 -2.10 -0.35 -7.68
N ILE A 101 -2.17 -1.68 -7.58
CA ILE A 101 -1.95 -2.44 -6.35
C ILE A 101 -0.79 -3.39 -6.58
N GLY A 102 0.25 -3.31 -5.74
CA GLY A 102 1.47 -4.04 -6.01
C GLY A 102 2.62 -3.74 -5.07
N SER A 103 3.79 -4.33 -5.32
CA SER A 103 4.97 -4.10 -4.48
C SER A 103 5.59 -2.77 -4.91
N VAL A 104 5.63 -2.55 -6.21
CA VAL A 104 5.88 -1.26 -6.85
C VAL A 104 4.62 -0.87 -7.61
N SER A 105 4.01 0.24 -7.21
CA SER A 105 2.74 0.71 -7.79
C SER A 105 2.86 2.14 -8.26
N CYS A 106 2.43 2.40 -9.50
CA CYS A 106 2.37 3.74 -10.07
C CYS A 106 0.98 4.02 -10.66
N GLY A 107 0.31 5.08 -10.19
CA GLY A 107 -1.03 5.40 -10.67
C GLY A 107 -1.68 6.64 -10.06
N ILE A 108 -2.97 6.86 -10.32
CA ILE A 108 -3.72 7.91 -9.59
C ILE A 108 -3.90 7.48 -8.14
N ILE A 109 -4.31 6.24 -7.93
CA ILE A 109 -4.38 5.57 -6.64
C ILE A 109 -3.35 4.44 -6.67
N ALA A 110 -2.29 4.58 -5.88
CA ALA A 110 -1.21 3.61 -5.82
C ALA A 110 -1.12 3.02 -4.41
N ILE A 111 -1.23 1.69 -4.29
CA ILE A 111 -1.13 0.96 -3.03
C ILE A 111 0.00 -0.04 -3.15
N GLY A 112 0.99 0.02 -2.26
CA GLY A 112 2.10 -0.92 -2.30
C GLY A 112 3.17 -0.80 -1.24
N VAL A 113 4.29 -1.49 -1.46
CA VAL A 113 5.49 -1.31 -0.62
C VAL A 113 6.15 0.01 -0.99
N THR A 114 6.33 0.24 -2.30
CA THR A 114 6.72 1.52 -2.89
C THR A 114 5.58 1.99 -3.79
N SER A 115 5.04 3.17 -3.52
CA SER A 115 3.90 3.72 -4.25
C SER A 115 4.17 5.13 -4.75
N VAL A 116 3.80 5.40 -6.01
CA VAL A 116 3.88 6.73 -6.63
C VAL A 116 2.53 7.06 -7.24
N GLY A 117 1.93 8.19 -6.87
CA GLY A 117 0.63 8.56 -7.42
C GLY A 117 0.04 9.85 -6.90
N VAL A 118 -1.21 10.15 -7.24
CA VAL A 118 -1.91 11.30 -6.63
C VAL A 118 -2.23 10.96 -5.17
N PHE A 119 -2.79 9.76 -4.95
CA PHE A 119 -3.00 9.14 -3.65
C PHE A 119 -2.07 7.93 -3.54
N ALA A 120 -1.01 8.05 -2.75
CA ALA A 120 0.01 7.03 -2.58
C ALA A 120 -0.05 6.45 -1.16
N PHE A 121 -0.26 5.14 -1.08
CA PHE A 121 -0.26 4.37 0.17
C PHE A 121 0.88 3.34 0.11
N GLY A 122 1.99 3.68 0.76
CA GLY A 122 3.25 2.95 0.64
C GLY A 122 3.76 2.48 1.99
N ASN A 123 4.09 1.19 2.15
CA ASN A 123 4.66 0.76 3.43
C ASN A 123 6.09 1.27 3.64
N TYR A 124 6.95 1.15 2.62
CA TYR A 124 8.34 1.60 2.66
C TYR A 124 8.48 3.04 2.18
N ALA A 125 7.87 3.36 1.03
CA ALA A 125 7.91 4.70 0.44
C ALA A 125 6.59 5.04 -0.26
N ALA A 126 6.12 6.27 -0.07
CA ALA A 126 4.97 6.84 -0.76
C ALA A 126 5.32 8.23 -1.30
N VAL A 127 5.07 8.47 -2.58
CA VAL A 127 5.26 9.78 -3.20
C VAL A 127 3.98 10.19 -3.91
N GLY A 128 3.43 11.36 -3.57
CA GLY A 128 2.20 11.82 -4.19
C GLY A 128 1.66 13.16 -3.73
N LEU A 129 0.46 13.53 -4.15
CA LEU A 129 -0.20 14.73 -3.62
C LEU A 129 -0.60 14.49 -2.17
N ILE A 130 -1.21 13.33 -1.92
CA ILE A 130 -1.43 12.76 -0.59
C ILE A 130 -0.61 11.47 -0.50
N ALA A 131 0.39 11.46 0.36
CA ALA A 131 1.29 10.33 0.58
C ALA A 131 1.18 9.84 2.01
N ILE A 132 0.84 8.56 2.18
CA ILE A 132 0.71 7.91 3.48
C ILE A 132 1.64 6.71 3.54
N SER A 133 2.48 6.65 4.58
CA SER A 133 3.37 5.53 4.81
C SER A 133 3.42 5.06 6.26
N THR A 134 3.60 3.76 6.45
CA THR A 134 3.59 3.11 7.78
C THR A 134 4.98 2.72 8.27
N GLY A 135 5.98 2.63 7.38
CA GLY A 135 7.37 2.39 7.75
C GLY A 135 7.64 1.06 8.45
N SER A 136 6.93 -0.01 8.07
CA SER A 136 7.07 -1.33 8.67
C SER A 136 7.45 -2.36 7.62
N THR A 137 8.75 -2.51 7.36
CA THR A 137 9.25 -3.78 6.82
C THR A 137 9.39 -4.73 8.00
N GLY A 138 8.68 -5.87 8.01
CA GLY A 138 8.67 -6.85 9.12
C GLY A 138 10.05 -7.43 9.52
N ILE A 139 11.14 -6.95 8.94
CA ILE A 139 12.53 -7.26 9.23
C ILE A 139 13.12 -6.24 10.23
N SER A 140 12.66 -4.98 10.24
CA SER A 140 13.04 -3.98 11.22
C SER A 140 12.03 -2.81 11.27
N PRO A 141 11.50 -2.44 12.45
CA PRO A 141 10.58 -1.30 12.61
C PRO A 141 11.23 0.07 12.39
N ARG A 142 12.55 0.09 12.10
CA ARG A 142 13.37 1.30 11.91
C ARG A 142 13.73 1.63 10.47
N VAL A 143 13.29 0.81 9.51
CA VAL A 143 13.71 0.93 8.12
C VAL A 143 12.50 1.14 7.23
N GLY A 144 12.42 2.31 6.59
CA GLY A 144 11.32 2.73 5.72
C GLY A 144 10.39 3.77 6.35
N GLY A 145 9.28 4.06 5.65
CA GLY A 145 8.25 5.01 6.08
C GLY A 145 8.49 6.42 5.57
N LYS A 146 9.05 6.54 4.36
CA LYS A 146 9.23 7.82 3.69
C LYS A 146 7.95 8.21 2.96
N ALA A 147 7.32 9.30 3.37
CA ALA A 147 6.19 9.89 2.65
C ALA A 147 6.58 11.27 2.12
N SER A 148 6.41 11.51 0.82
CA SER A 148 6.65 12.82 0.23
C SER A 148 5.45 13.30 -0.58
N GLY A 149 5.04 14.55 -0.34
CA GLY A 149 3.87 15.09 -1.02
C GLY A 149 3.43 16.47 -0.55
N ILE A 150 2.28 16.93 -1.04
CA ILE A 150 1.66 18.16 -0.47
C ILE A 150 1.16 17.84 0.94
N ILE A 151 0.48 16.71 1.12
CA ILE A 151 0.09 16.17 2.41
C ILE A 151 0.84 14.85 2.60
N ALA A 152 1.80 14.82 3.52
CA ALA A 152 2.62 13.66 3.81
C ALA A 152 2.35 13.17 5.25
N ILE A 153 2.02 11.89 5.39
CA ILE A 153 1.80 11.21 6.67
C ILE A 153 2.73 10.00 6.73
N GLY A 154 3.60 9.92 7.74
CA GLY A 154 4.56 8.83 7.82
C GLY A 154 5.58 8.98 8.92
N ARG A 155 6.60 8.12 8.86
CA ARG A 155 7.68 8.09 9.84
C ARG A 155 8.75 9.15 9.54
N GLN A 156 9.05 9.31 8.26
CA GLN A 156 9.85 10.40 7.69
C GLN A 156 8.99 11.08 6.64
N THR A 157 8.59 12.32 6.89
CA THR A 157 7.72 13.06 5.97
C THR A 157 8.44 14.21 5.30
N SER A 158 8.10 14.50 4.05
CA SER A 158 8.62 15.68 3.35
C SER A 158 7.55 16.31 2.47
N GLY A 159 7.15 17.55 2.76
CA GLY A 159 5.98 18.13 2.10
C GLY A 159 5.55 19.51 2.54
N LEU A 160 4.43 20.01 1.99
CA LEU A 160 3.84 21.27 2.46
C LEU A 160 3.24 21.09 3.86
N TYR A 161 2.39 20.08 4.03
CA TYR A 161 1.80 19.63 5.29
C TYR A 161 2.36 18.25 5.65
N ALA A 162 3.13 18.18 6.73
CA ALA A 162 3.85 16.98 7.14
C ALA A 162 3.39 16.51 8.54
N LEU A 163 2.85 15.30 8.63
CA LEU A 163 2.52 14.61 9.88
C LEU A 163 3.55 13.50 10.13
N SER A 164 4.50 13.75 11.02
CA SER A 164 5.48 12.74 11.43
C SER A 164 5.20 12.24 12.84
N TYR A 165 5.16 10.92 13.03
CA TYR A 165 5.09 10.32 14.37
C TYR A 165 6.47 9.96 14.93
N GLU A 166 7.55 10.23 14.20
CA GLU A 166 8.93 10.23 14.71
C GLU A 166 9.52 11.65 14.67
N ARG A 167 10.74 11.80 15.22
CA ARG A 167 11.44 13.09 15.29
C ARG A 167 11.86 13.63 13.91
N GLU A 168 11.79 12.82 12.87
CA GLU A 168 12.32 13.14 11.56
C GLU A 168 11.19 13.51 10.59
N GLY A 169 11.20 14.74 10.10
CA GLY A 169 10.30 15.22 9.05
C GLY A 169 10.72 16.61 8.60
N ASN A 170 10.50 16.91 7.33
CA ASN A 170 10.85 18.19 6.73
C ASN A 170 9.64 18.74 5.98
N GLY A 171 8.78 19.48 6.69
CA GLY A 171 7.64 20.14 6.08
C GLY A 171 7.62 21.63 6.32
N VAL A 172 6.99 22.37 5.41
CA VAL A 172 6.74 23.82 5.59
C VAL A 172 5.86 24.02 6.82
N TYR A 173 4.77 23.26 6.91
CA TYR A 173 3.90 23.14 8.07
C TYR A 173 3.99 21.72 8.65
N MET A 174 4.41 21.61 9.90
CA MET A 174 4.76 20.34 10.52
C MET A 174 3.93 20.06 11.77
N PHE A 175 3.49 18.81 11.88
CA PHE A 175 2.94 18.24 13.10
C PHE A 175 3.75 17.01 13.48
N SER A 176 4.65 17.18 14.44
CA SER A 176 5.52 16.17 15.01
C SER A 176 5.67 16.38 16.53
N PRO A 177 6.31 15.44 17.26
CA PRO A 177 6.60 15.64 18.69
C PRO A 177 7.49 16.85 19.00
N GLU A 178 8.27 17.33 18.02
CA GLU A 178 9.24 18.42 18.20
C GLU A 178 8.77 19.75 17.60
N ARG A 179 7.86 19.72 16.63
CA ARG A 179 7.33 20.90 15.95
C ARG A 179 5.84 20.77 15.67
N GLN A 180 5.05 21.71 16.17
CA GLN A 180 3.60 21.72 16.03
C GLN A 180 3.14 23.09 15.52
N ASP A 181 3.12 23.25 14.20
CA ASP A 181 2.63 24.47 13.58
C ASP A 181 1.10 24.52 13.61
N THR A 182 0.54 25.67 13.94
CA THR A 182 -0.92 25.85 14.13
C THR A 182 -1.72 25.44 12.90
N GLU A 183 -1.22 25.75 11.69
CA GLU A 183 -1.87 25.37 10.42
C GLU A 183 -1.91 23.85 10.21
N ALA A 184 -0.80 23.15 10.47
CA ALA A 184 -0.75 21.70 10.34
C ALA A 184 -1.67 21.01 11.36
N VAL A 185 -1.63 21.47 12.63
CA VAL A 185 -2.52 20.96 13.68
C VAL A 185 -3.97 21.12 13.28
N ALA A 186 -4.38 22.31 12.80
CA ALA A 186 -5.74 22.60 12.39
C ALA A 186 -6.20 21.69 11.24
N LEU A 187 -5.36 21.51 10.21
CA LEU A 187 -5.66 20.64 9.08
C LEU A 187 -5.85 19.18 9.54
N PHE A 188 -4.87 18.62 10.27
CA PHE A 188 -4.93 17.21 10.66
C PHE A 188 -5.99 16.92 11.73
N THR A 189 -6.26 17.83 12.67
CA THR A 189 -7.36 17.65 13.63
C THR A 189 -8.75 17.84 13.00
N HIS A 190 -8.86 18.64 11.94
CA HIS A 190 -10.11 18.77 11.18
C HIS A 190 -10.47 17.45 10.49
N TYR A 191 -9.50 16.85 9.76
CA TYR A 191 -9.73 15.61 9.03
C TYR A 191 -9.70 14.36 9.91
N LEU A 192 -8.89 14.34 10.96
CA LEU A 192 -8.76 13.22 11.88
C LEU A 192 -9.34 13.59 13.24
N ARG A 193 -10.68 13.61 13.36
CA ARG A 193 -11.40 13.93 14.62
C ARG A 193 -10.91 13.13 15.82
N LYS A 194 -10.37 11.92 15.62
CA LYS A 194 -9.79 11.09 16.68
C LYS A 194 -8.53 11.69 17.32
N PHE A 195 -7.78 12.53 16.61
CA PHE A 195 -6.66 13.30 17.18
C PHE A 195 -7.14 14.48 18.01
N LYS A 196 -8.36 14.97 17.79
CA LYS A 196 -8.94 16.06 18.58
C LYS A 196 -9.03 15.70 20.07
N SER A 197 -9.38 14.46 20.40
CA SER A 197 -9.39 13.95 21.79
C SER A 197 -7.99 13.65 22.35
N VAL A 198 -6.95 13.67 21.53
CA VAL A 198 -5.57 13.40 21.94
C VAL A 198 -4.78 14.71 22.11
N ILE A 199 -5.15 15.75 21.37
CA ILE A 199 -4.47 17.05 21.33
C ILE A 199 -5.19 18.12 22.18
N LEU A 200 -6.50 18.00 22.40
CA LEU A 200 -7.32 18.98 23.16
C LEU A 200 -7.79 18.45 24.53
N THR A 201 -7.06 17.53 25.17
CA THR A 201 -7.38 17.07 26.53
C THR A 201 -6.16 17.20 27.44
#